data_AF-M0NSE7-F1
#
_entry.id   AF-M0NSE7-F1
#
_cell.length_a   1.000
_cell.length_b   1.000
_cell.length_c   1.000
_cell.angle_alpha   90.00
_cell.angle_beta   90.00
_cell.angle_gamma   90.00
#
_symmetry.space_group_name_H-M   'P 1'
#
loop_
_entity.id
_entity.type
_entity.pdbx_description
1 polymer ?
#
loop_
_entity_poly.entity_id
_entity_poly.type
_entity_poly.pdbx_seq_one_letter_code
_entity_poly.pdbx_strand_id
1 'polypeptide(L)' 'MSDTTGKVRQLAPHWGVMFVVMFAVLALVESVVGQLPFLVSLLLVFVVAFGYPVVVRALGVAPPVWQQS' A
#
# COMPACT_ATOMS: atom_id res chain seq x y z
N MET A 1 -24.04 -1.03 17.07
CA MET A 1 -22.96 -0.03 17.17
C MET A 1 -21.76 -0.67 17.87
N SER A 2 -20.89 -1.33 17.12
CA SER A 2 -19.57 -1.83 17.59
C SER A 2 -18.83 -2.43 16.40
N ASP A 3 -18.52 -1.62 15.39
CA ASP A 3 -18.00 -2.10 14.10
C ASP A 3 -16.68 -1.44 13.67
N THR A 4 -16.01 -0.75 14.59
CA THR A 4 -14.68 -0.17 14.33
C THR A 4 -13.61 -1.27 14.30
N THR A 5 -13.67 -2.21 15.25
CA THR A 5 -12.73 -3.33 15.35
C THR A 5 -12.80 -4.27 14.14
N GLY A 6 -14.01 -4.53 13.62
CA GLY A 6 -14.22 -5.34 12.42
C GLY A 6 -13.57 -4.71 11.18
N LYS A 7 -13.78 -3.40 10.99
CA LYS A 7 -13.17 -2.63 9.89
C LYS A 7 -11.65 -2.56 9.99
N VAL A 8 -11.11 -2.28 11.18
CA VAL A 8 -9.65 -2.25 11.41
C VAL A 8 -9.01 -3.59 11.12
N ARG A 9 -9.65 -4.69 11.54
CA ARG A 9 -9.12 -6.04 11.29
C ARG A 9 -9.10 -6.42 9.80
N GLN A 10 -10.01 -5.87 9.00
CA GLN A 10 -9.99 -6.03 7.54
C GLN A 10 -8.92 -5.16 6.87
N LEU A 11 -8.68 -3.96 7.39
CA LEU A 11 -7.70 -3.02 6.82
C LEU A 11 -6.25 -3.35 7.20
N ALA A 12 -6.02 -3.87 8.41
CA ALA A 12 -4.68 -4.14 8.93
C ALA A 12 -3.84 -5.07 8.03
N PRO A 13 -4.38 -6.17 7.48
CA PRO A 13 -3.66 -6.98 6.50
C PRO A 13 -3.25 -6.20 5.26
N HIS A 14 -4.14 -5.36 4.72
CA HIS A 14 -3.83 -4.56 3.53
C HIS A 14 -2.77 -3.50 3.80
N TRP A 15 -2.76 -2.88 4.98
CA TRP A 15 -1.67 -1.99 5.39
C TRP A 15 -0.36 -2.74 5.51
N GLY A 16 -0.36 -3.92 6.12
CA GLY A 16 0.81 -4.79 6.20
C GLY A 16 1.39 -5.11 4.81
N VAL A 17 0.54 -5.55 3.88
CA VAL A 17 0.97 -5.81 2.50
C VAL A 17 1.48 -4.54 1.82
N MET A 18 0.80 -3.40 1.99
CA MET A 18 1.23 -2.12 1.40
C MET A 18 2.62 -1.70 1.91
N PHE A 19 2.91 -1.87 3.20
CA PHE A 19 4.25 -1.63 3.75
C PHE A 19 5.28 -2.57 3.16
N VAL A 20 4.98 -3.87 3.08
CA VAL A 20 5.90 -4.86 2.48
C VAL A 20 6.19 -4.50 1.02
N VAL A 21 5.17 -4.16 0.24
CA VAL A 21 5.32 -3.72 -1.16
C VAL A 21 6.16 -2.45 -1.25
N MET A 22 5.93 -1.49 -0.36
CA MET A 22 6.69 -0.24 -0.33
C MET A 22 8.18 -0.48 -0.09
N PHE A 23 8.54 -1.28 0.92
CA PHE A 23 9.93 -1.65 1.16
C PHE A 23 10.53 -2.47 0.02
N ALA A 24 9.76 -3.40 -0.56
CA ALA A 24 10.21 -4.18 -1.70
C ALA A 24 10.50 -3.31 -2.93
N VAL A 25 9.65 -2.33 -3.23
CA VAL A 25 9.85 -1.39 -4.33
C VAL A 25 11.07 -0.51 -4.08
N LEU A 26 11.23 0.04 -2.88
CA LEU A 26 12.40 0.85 -2.54
C LEU A 26 13.69 0.03 -2.65
N ALA A 27 13.73 -1.16 -2.04
CA ALA A 27 14.89 -2.04 -2.07
C ALA A 27 15.24 -2.47 -3.50
N LEU A 28 14.22 -2.80 -4.31
CA LEU A 28 14.43 -3.18 -5.71
C LEU A 28 15.01 -2.01 -6.51
N VAL A 29 14.43 -0.81 -6.40
CA VAL A 29 14.94 0.36 -7.10
C VAL A 29 16.36 0.69 -6.64
N GLU A 30 16.60 0.75 -5.33
CA GLU A 30 17.94 1.01 -4.76
C GLU A 30 18.97 -0.04 -5.17
N SER A 31 18.58 -1.31 -5.33
CA SER A 31 19.49 -2.36 -5.80
C SER A 31 19.97 -2.14 -7.25
N VAL A 32 19.21 -1.40 -8.05
CA VAL A 32 19.50 -1.15 -9.47
C VAL A 32 20.19 0.19 -9.67
N VAL A 33 19.72 1.25 -9.01
CA VAL A 33 20.20 2.62 -9.24
C VAL A 33 21.13 3.13 -8.13
N GLY A 34 21.32 2.36 -7.05
CA GLY A 34 22.05 2.78 -5.86
C GLY A 34 21.20 3.61 -4.91
N GLN A 35 21.85 4.32 -3.98
CA GLN A 35 21.18 5.08 -2.93
C GLN A 35 20.30 6.19 -3.51
N LEU A 36 19.01 6.20 -3.12
CA LEU A 36 18.05 7.19 -3.59
C LEU A 36 18.11 8.48 -2.76
N PRO A 37 17.97 9.66 -3.40
CA PRO A 37 17.75 10.90 -2.69
C PRO A 37 16.33 10.90 -2.09
N PHE A 38 16.17 11.56 -0.94
CA PHE A 38 14.94 11.56 -0.16
C PHE A 38 13.68 11.86 -0.97
N LEU A 39 13.71 12.86 -1.85
CA LEU A 39 12.55 13.25 -2.66
C LEU A 39 12.09 12.13 -3.62
N VAL A 40 13.04 11.34 -4.15
CA VAL A 40 12.71 10.21 -5.04
C VAL A 40 12.10 9.07 -4.24
N SER A 41 12.67 8.75 -3.07
CA SER A 41 12.10 7.76 -2.16
C SER A 41 10.69 8.15 -1.73
N LEU A 42 10.47 9.42 -1.39
CA LEU A 42 9.15 9.95 -1.02
C LEU A 42 8.15 9.81 -2.18
N LEU A 43 8.56 10.12 -3.41
CA LEU A 43 7.72 9.95 -4.60
C LEU A 43 7.36 8.47 -4.83
N LEU A 44 8.30 7.55 -4.68
CA LEU A 44 8.04 6.11 -4.78
C LEU A 44 7.04 5.62 -3.72
N VAL A 45 7.17 6.11 -2.49
CA VAL A 45 6.20 5.82 -1.42
C VAL A 45 4.80 6.28 -1.83
N PHE A 46 4.65 7.50 -2.37
CA PHE A 46 3.36 7.97 -2.86
C PHE A 46 2.82 7.11 -4.01
N VAL A 47 3.67 6.75 -4.97
CA VAL A 47 3.28 5.86 -6.09
C VAL A 47 2.74 4.54 -5.56
N VAL A 48 3.39 3.93 -4.57
CA VAL A 48 2.90 2.68 -3.97
C VAL A 48 1.62 2.91 -3.17
N ALA A 49 1.55 3.97 -2.36
CA ALA A 49 0.39 4.25 -1.51
C ALA A 49 -0.89 4.51 -2.33
N PHE A 50 -0.79 5.23 -3.45
CA PHE A 50 -1.91 5.49 -4.33
C PHE A 50 -2.15 4.36 -5.36
N GLY A 51 -1.09 3.69 -5.80
CA GLY A 51 -1.17 2.59 -6.76
C GLY A 51 -1.74 1.31 -6.15
N TYR A 52 -1.40 1.00 -4.89
CA TYR A 52 -1.84 -0.23 -4.23
C TYR A 52 -3.36 -0.39 -4.17
N PRO A 53 -4.16 0.61 -3.73
CA PRO A 53 -5.62 0.51 -3.77
C PRO A 53 -6.17 0.30 -5.18
N VAL A 54 -5.57 0.93 -6.20
CA VAL A 54 -5.98 0.77 -7.60
C VAL A 54 -5.76 -0.68 -8.06
N VAL A 55 -4.58 -1.24 -7.77
CA VAL A 55 -4.25 -2.63 -8.10
C VAL A 55 -5.15 -3.61 -7.35
N VAL A 56 -5.36 -3.41 -6.05
CA VAL A 56 -6.23 -4.26 -5.22
C VAL A 56 -7.68 -4.25 -5.71
N ARG A 57 -8.19 -3.09 -6.13
CA ARG A 57 -9.51 -2.96 -6.77
C ARG A 57 -9.58 -3.69 -8.10
N ALA A 58 -8.56 -3.54 -8.96
CA ALA A 58 -8.49 -4.23 -10.24
C ALA A 58 -8.44 -5.76 -10.10
N LEU A 59 -7.80 -6.26 -9.05
CA LEU A 59 -7.70 -7.70 -8.75
C LEU A 59 -8.95 -8.27 -8.05
N GLY A 60 -9.95 -7.45 -7.73
CA GLY A 60 -11.18 -7.90 -7.07
C GLY A 60 -11.01 -8.32 -5.60
N VAL A 61 -9.85 -8.07 -5.00
CA VAL A 61 -9.55 -8.39 -3.58
C VAL A 61 -9.74 -7.18 -2.66
N ALA A 62 -10.44 -6.15 -3.14
CA ALA A 62 -10.71 -4.95 -2.37
C ALA A 62 -11.68 -5.25 -1.22
N PRO A 63 -11.36 -4.83 0.02
CA PRO A 63 -12.20 -5.11 1.16
C PRO A 63 -13.54 -4.34 1.04
N PRO A 64 -14.65 -4.89 1.57
CA PRO A 64 -15.98 -4.28 1.45
C PRO A 64 -16.05 -2.84 1.96
N VAL A 65 -15.22 -2.50 2.95
CA VAL A 65 -15.11 -1.14 3.51
C VAL A 65 -14.66 -0.08 2.50
N TRP A 66 -14.04 -0.46 1.38
CA TRP A 66 -13.66 0.46 0.30
C TRP A 66 -14.75 0.67 -0.74
N GLN A 67 -15.83 -0.15 -0.72
CA GLN A 67 -16.95 -0.06 -1.66
C GLN A 67 -18.10 0.81 -1.13
N GLN A 68 -18.14 1.06 0.18
CA GLN A 68 -19.05 2.04 0.77
C GLN A 68 -18.50 3.45 0.54
N SER A 69 -18.78 4.01 -0.63
CA SER A 69 -18.63 5.44 -0.95
C SER A 69 -20.00 6.02 -1.27
#